data_AF-A0A0B2ALG5-F1
#
_entry.id   AF-A0A0B2ALG5-F1
#
_cell.length_a   1.000
_cell.length_b   1.000
_cell.length_c   1.000
_cell.angle_alpha   90.00
_cell.angle_beta   90.00
_cell.angle_gamma   90.00
#
_symmetry.space_group_name_H-M   'P 1'
#
loop_
_entity.id
_entity.type
_entity.pdbx_description
1 polymer ?
#
loop_
_entity_poly.entity_id
_entity_poly.type
_entity_poly.pdbx_seq_one_letter_code
_entity_poly.pdbx_strand_id
1 'polypeptide(L)'
;HGAIRGEWAALGFENGVMGYPSTDEVGGLRSGGVYQNYDGGAIIWSPATGAHESLGAIRGVWQQLGFEGGVLGYPTTEVVTGLVNGGSYQNYQGGAIVSSPASGTHESIGAIRAEWQSTGFERGVLGYPTTEVVTGLVNGGSYQNYQGGAIVSSPASGTHESYGPIRAAWQSTGFERGVLG
;
A
#
# COMPACT_ATOMS: atom_id res chain seq x y z
N HIS A 1 4.77 -14.33 -27.44
CA HIS A 1 3.51 -13.90 -26.79
C HIS A 1 3.58 -14.36 -25.34
N GLY A 2 3.48 -13.44 -24.39
CA GLY A 2 3.59 -13.72 -22.95
C GLY A 2 2.75 -12.70 -22.18
N ALA A 3 2.37 -13.01 -20.95
CA ALA A 3 1.48 -12.16 -20.14
C ALA A 3 2.04 -10.75 -19.94
N ILE A 4 3.36 -10.63 -19.70
CA ILE A 4 4.06 -9.34 -19.56
C ILE A 4 3.93 -8.49 -20.82
N ARG A 5 4.18 -9.06 -22.01
CA ARG A 5 3.97 -8.33 -23.27
C ARG A 5 2.50 -7.95 -23.50
N GLY A 6 1.57 -8.77 -23.03
CA GLY A 6 0.13 -8.48 -23.08
C GLY A 6 -0.21 -7.24 -22.25
N GLU A 7 0.33 -7.16 -21.05
CA GLU A 7 0.15 -6.01 -20.17
C GLU A 7 0.82 -4.75 -20.73
N TRP A 8 2.05 -4.87 -21.23
CA TRP A 8 2.73 -3.75 -21.90
C TRP A 8 1.93 -3.21 -23.09
N ALA A 9 1.24 -4.10 -23.83
CA ALA A 9 0.33 -3.70 -24.91
C ALA A 9 -0.87 -2.91 -24.40
N ALA A 10 -1.49 -3.36 -23.30
CA ALA A 10 -2.63 -2.69 -22.66
C ALA A 10 -2.24 -1.29 -22.17
N LEU A 11 -0.99 -1.12 -21.76
CA LEU A 11 -0.42 0.14 -21.30
C LEU A 11 0.07 1.07 -22.43
N GLY A 12 -0.11 0.70 -23.70
CA GLY A 12 0.22 1.54 -24.86
C GLY A 12 1.64 1.34 -25.42
N PHE A 13 2.30 0.23 -25.09
CA PHE A 13 3.66 -0.10 -25.52
C PHE A 13 4.67 1.04 -25.23
N GLU A 14 5.61 1.30 -26.15
CA GLU A 14 6.65 2.32 -26.00
C GLU A 14 6.13 3.75 -25.91
N ASN A 15 4.90 4.00 -26.40
CA ASN A 15 4.24 5.30 -26.29
C ASN A 15 3.47 5.46 -24.97
N GLY A 16 3.41 4.39 -24.18
CA GLY A 16 2.72 4.30 -22.91
C GLY A 16 3.58 4.71 -21.71
N VAL A 17 3.00 4.54 -20.52
CA VAL A 17 3.65 4.90 -19.24
C VAL A 17 4.92 4.09 -18.95
N MET A 18 5.04 2.90 -19.54
CA MET A 18 6.20 2.03 -19.32
C MET A 18 7.40 2.43 -20.18
N GLY A 19 7.20 3.01 -21.36
CA GLY A 19 8.28 3.27 -22.30
C GLY A 19 8.88 1.98 -22.89
N TYR A 20 10.17 2.00 -23.24
CA TYR A 20 10.85 0.86 -23.84
C TYR A 20 11.26 -0.18 -22.78
N PRO A 21 11.30 -1.48 -23.15
CA PRO A 21 11.88 -2.50 -22.29
C PRO A 21 13.39 -2.28 -22.14
N SER A 22 13.88 -2.35 -20.89
CA SER A 22 15.31 -2.22 -20.57
C SER A 22 15.98 -3.57 -20.27
N THR A 23 15.19 -4.63 -20.06
CA THR A 23 15.65 -6.02 -19.94
C THR A 23 14.76 -6.95 -20.76
N ASP A 24 15.22 -8.18 -20.98
CA ASP A 24 14.32 -9.31 -21.28
C ASP A 24 13.50 -9.70 -20.03
N GLU A 25 12.56 -10.65 -20.19
CA GLU A 25 11.86 -11.26 -19.05
C GLU A 25 12.86 -12.04 -18.16
N VAL A 26 12.90 -11.69 -16.87
CA VAL A 26 13.75 -12.29 -15.85
C VAL A 26 12.90 -13.10 -14.87
N GLY A 27 13.09 -14.41 -14.87
CA GLY A 27 12.42 -15.32 -13.94
C GLY A 27 13.16 -15.46 -12.60
N GLY A 28 12.57 -16.25 -11.70
CA GLY A 28 13.17 -16.59 -10.41
C GLY A 28 12.65 -15.79 -9.22
N LEU A 29 11.60 -14.98 -9.42
CA LEU A 29 10.89 -14.35 -8.31
C LEU A 29 10.14 -15.40 -7.49
N ARG A 30 9.77 -15.04 -6.26
CA ARG A 30 9.06 -15.91 -5.31
C ARG A 30 7.86 -16.59 -5.95
N SER A 31 7.63 -17.87 -5.65
CA SER A 31 6.48 -18.62 -6.20
C SER A 31 6.44 -18.69 -7.74
N GLY A 32 7.59 -18.62 -8.40
CA GLY A 32 7.72 -18.79 -9.84
C GLY A 32 7.37 -17.55 -10.65
N GLY A 33 7.45 -16.36 -10.05
CA GLY A 33 7.20 -15.11 -10.77
C GLY A 33 8.32 -14.70 -11.71
N VAL A 34 7.97 -13.78 -12.59
CA VAL A 34 8.79 -13.23 -13.66
C VAL A 34 8.58 -11.72 -13.68
N TYR A 35 9.61 -10.95 -14.00
CA TYR A 35 9.45 -9.53 -14.26
C TYR A 35 10.19 -9.12 -15.52
N GLN A 36 9.82 -7.97 -16.06
CA GLN A 36 10.60 -7.28 -17.07
C GLN A 36 10.69 -5.80 -16.69
N ASN A 37 11.89 -5.23 -16.78
CA ASN A 37 12.08 -3.82 -16.53
C ASN A 37 11.83 -3.02 -17.82
N TYR A 38 11.32 -1.82 -17.62
CA TYR A 38 11.08 -0.81 -18.64
C TYR A 38 11.59 0.53 -18.13
N ASP A 39 11.68 1.54 -19.01
CA ASP A 39 12.13 2.88 -18.61
C ASP A 39 11.26 3.49 -17.50
N GLY A 40 9.96 3.24 -17.52
CA GLY A 40 8.98 3.77 -16.56
C GLY A 40 8.81 2.94 -15.28
N GLY A 41 9.38 1.72 -15.21
CA GLY A 41 9.17 0.83 -14.07
C GLY A 41 9.42 -0.64 -14.40
N ALA A 42 8.57 -1.52 -13.91
CA ALA A 42 8.60 -2.94 -14.27
C ALA A 42 7.18 -3.46 -14.47
N ILE A 43 7.03 -4.51 -15.27
CA ILE A 43 5.82 -5.33 -15.25
C ILE A 43 6.19 -6.65 -14.57
N ILE A 44 5.41 -7.03 -13.56
CA ILE A 44 5.65 -8.21 -12.74
C ILE A 44 4.50 -9.17 -12.96
N TRP A 45 4.84 -10.42 -13.24
CA TRP A 45 3.91 -11.51 -13.40
C TRP A 45 4.10 -12.58 -12.33
N SER A 46 2.98 -13.10 -11.81
CA SER A 46 2.98 -14.35 -11.05
C SER A 46 1.84 -15.26 -11.52
N PRO A 47 1.93 -16.59 -11.30
CA PRO A 47 0.84 -17.50 -11.62
C PRO A 47 -0.48 -17.16 -10.91
N ALA A 48 -0.40 -16.56 -9.73
CA ALA A 48 -1.56 -16.29 -8.88
C ALA A 48 -2.25 -14.95 -9.19
N THR A 49 -1.50 -13.97 -9.68
CA THR A 49 -2.00 -12.60 -9.86
C THR A 49 -2.10 -12.17 -11.32
N GLY A 50 -1.35 -12.79 -12.23
CA GLY A 50 -1.20 -12.26 -13.58
C GLY A 50 -0.12 -11.18 -13.65
N ALA A 51 -0.06 -10.47 -14.78
CA ALA A 51 0.92 -9.43 -15.05
C ALA A 51 0.33 -8.07 -14.68
N HIS A 52 1.08 -7.26 -13.93
CA HIS A 52 0.68 -5.92 -13.53
C HIS A 52 1.88 -4.97 -13.58
N GLU A 53 1.66 -3.69 -13.87
CA GLU A 53 2.73 -2.72 -13.77
C GLU A 53 3.11 -2.43 -12.31
N SER A 54 4.35 -2.00 -12.13
CA SER A 54 4.82 -1.41 -10.90
C SER A 54 5.72 -0.23 -11.27
N LEU A 55 5.31 0.96 -10.86
CA LEU A 55 5.96 2.21 -11.23
C LEU A 55 5.86 3.28 -10.14
N GLY A 56 6.66 4.34 -10.29
CA GLY A 56 6.60 5.54 -9.46
C GLY A 56 6.79 5.33 -7.96
N ALA A 57 6.19 6.21 -7.16
CA ALA A 57 6.33 6.21 -5.70
C ALA A 57 5.74 4.94 -5.04
N ILE A 58 4.66 4.39 -5.63
CA ILE A 58 4.05 3.14 -5.15
C ILE A 58 5.07 1.99 -5.25
N ARG A 59 5.76 1.83 -6.39
CA ARG A 59 6.87 0.87 -6.52
C ARG A 59 7.98 1.14 -5.52
N GLY A 60 8.30 2.42 -5.27
CA GLY A 60 9.33 2.81 -4.30
C GLY A 60 9.03 2.30 -2.89
N VAL A 61 7.79 2.41 -2.43
CA VAL A 61 7.36 1.86 -1.13
C VAL A 61 7.34 0.34 -1.17
N TRP A 62 6.83 -0.27 -2.24
CA TRP A 62 6.84 -1.74 -2.38
C TRP A 62 8.26 -2.32 -2.31
N GLN A 63 9.24 -1.64 -2.92
CA GLN A 63 10.66 -1.98 -2.83
C GLN A 63 11.16 -1.95 -1.38
N GLN A 64 10.85 -0.89 -0.63
CA GLN A 64 11.27 -0.75 0.77
C GLN A 64 10.66 -1.85 1.66
N LEU A 65 9.48 -2.35 1.28
CA LEU A 65 8.79 -3.44 1.96
C LEU A 65 9.25 -4.84 1.52
N GLY A 66 10.26 -4.93 0.63
CA GLY A 66 10.87 -6.19 0.19
C GLY A 66 10.22 -6.82 -1.03
N PHE A 67 9.53 -6.04 -1.86
CA PHE A 67 8.85 -6.48 -3.08
C PHE A 67 7.93 -7.70 -2.84
N GLU A 68 7.93 -8.70 -3.72
CA GLU A 68 7.12 -9.90 -3.63
C GLU A 68 7.55 -10.84 -2.48
N GLY A 69 8.79 -10.67 -2.01
CA GLY A 69 9.29 -11.32 -0.80
C GLY A 69 8.69 -10.77 0.48
N GLY A 70 8.19 -9.53 0.43
CA GLY A 70 7.67 -8.75 1.54
C GLY A 70 6.26 -9.10 2.00
N VAL A 71 5.75 -8.29 2.94
CA VAL A 71 4.41 -8.44 3.53
C VAL A 71 3.28 -8.26 2.51
N LEU A 72 3.52 -7.48 1.45
CA LEU A 72 2.53 -7.17 0.42
C LEU A 72 2.41 -8.25 -0.66
N GLY A 73 3.47 -9.01 -0.93
CA GLY A 73 3.47 -9.98 -2.04
C GLY A 73 3.38 -9.30 -3.41
N TYR A 74 2.75 -9.97 -4.37
CA TYR A 74 2.61 -9.49 -5.74
C TYR A 74 1.47 -8.48 -5.90
N PRO A 75 1.58 -7.50 -6.83
CA PRO A 75 0.46 -6.67 -7.23
C PRO A 75 -0.70 -7.52 -7.79
N THR A 76 -1.91 -7.04 -7.62
CA THR A 76 -3.18 -7.71 -8.02
C THR A 76 -4.06 -6.82 -8.90
N THR A 77 -3.66 -5.57 -9.08
CA THR A 77 -4.32 -4.58 -9.93
C THR A 77 -3.26 -3.68 -10.55
N GLU A 78 -3.64 -2.98 -11.61
CA GLU A 78 -2.96 -1.77 -12.05
C GLU A 78 -3.06 -0.65 -10.99
N VAL A 79 -2.27 0.40 -11.19
CA VAL A 79 -2.32 1.64 -10.41
C VAL A 79 -3.60 2.40 -10.74
N VAL A 80 -4.51 2.45 -9.78
CA VAL A 80 -5.75 3.22 -9.88
C VAL A 80 -5.46 4.66 -9.48
N THR A 81 -5.71 5.60 -10.40
CA THR A 81 -5.54 7.04 -10.18
C THR A 81 -6.90 7.75 -10.10
N GLY A 82 -6.91 9.02 -9.71
CA GLY A 82 -8.13 9.82 -9.66
C GLY A 82 -8.98 9.60 -8.40
N LEU A 83 -8.37 9.12 -7.31
CA LEU A 83 -9.01 9.16 -6.00
C LEU A 83 -9.24 10.60 -5.54
N VAL A 84 -10.02 10.76 -4.46
CA VAL A 84 -10.28 12.07 -3.85
C VAL A 84 -8.97 12.81 -3.54
N ASN A 85 -8.95 14.13 -3.69
CA ASN A 85 -7.76 14.95 -3.45
C ASN A 85 -6.52 14.53 -4.30
N GLY A 86 -6.74 13.87 -5.45
CA GLY A 86 -5.67 13.51 -6.38
C GLY A 86 -4.88 12.27 -5.97
N GLY A 87 -5.43 11.41 -5.11
CA GLY A 87 -4.74 10.20 -4.71
C GLY A 87 -4.73 9.09 -5.76
N SER A 88 -3.94 8.06 -5.48
CA SER A 88 -3.85 6.82 -6.23
C SER A 88 -3.59 5.65 -5.30
N TYR A 89 -3.82 4.43 -5.78
CA TYR A 89 -3.45 3.23 -5.04
C TYR A 89 -3.17 2.07 -5.98
N GLN A 90 -2.53 1.04 -5.44
CA GLN A 90 -2.42 -0.26 -6.08
C GLN A 90 -2.64 -1.36 -5.04
N ASN A 91 -3.38 -2.41 -5.42
CA ASN A 91 -3.66 -3.52 -4.51
C ASN A 91 -2.58 -4.59 -4.54
N TYR A 92 -2.17 -4.92 -3.32
CA TYR A 92 -1.37 -6.01 -2.80
C TYR A 92 -2.09 -7.36 -2.72
N GLN A 93 -1.40 -8.51 -2.82
CA GLN A 93 -1.91 -9.74 -2.20
C GLN A 93 -2.14 -9.56 -0.68
N GLY A 94 -1.24 -8.83 -0.02
CA GLY A 94 -1.25 -8.57 1.43
C GLY A 94 -1.87 -7.25 1.86
N GLY A 95 -2.42 -6.44 0.94
CA GLY A 95 -2.96 -5.12 1.29
C GLY A 95 -3.01 -4.15 0.12
N ALA A 96 -2.56 -2.91 0.31
CA ALA A 96 -2.44 -1.91 -0.73
C ALA A 96 -1.29 -0.96 -0.43
N ILE A 97 -0.83 -0.23 -1.43
CA ILE A 97 -0.05 0.99 -1.23
C ILE A 97 -0.89 2.14 -1.77
N VAL A 98 -1.01 3.19 -0.96
CA VAL A 98 -1.87 4.34 -1.25
C VAL A 98 -1.00 5.60 -1.27
N SER A 99 -1.25 6.45 -2.26
CA SER A 99 -0.55 7.72 -2.42
C SER A 99 -1.55 8.88 -2.44
N SER A 100 -1.17 10.01 -1.85
CA SER A 100 -1.83 11.29 -2.08
C SER A 100 -0.83 12.44 -2.05
N PRO A 101 -1.08 13.55 -2.78
CA PRO A 101 -0.19 14.70 -2.78
C PRO A 101 0.05 15.29 -1.38
N ALA A 102 -0.96 15.25 -0.51
CA ALA A 102 -0.90 15.88 0.82
C ALA A 102 -0.23 15.00 1.87
N SER A 103 -0.24 13.66 1.70
CA SER A 103 0.23 12.74 2.73
C SER A 103 1.43 11.89 2.32
N GLY A 104 1.79 11.86 1.04
CA GLY A 104 2.84 10.96 0.55
C GLY A 104 2.28 9.59 0.18
N THR A 105 3.16 8.58 0.15
CA THR A 105 2.84 7.21 -0.27
C THR A 105 3.14 6.26 0.87
N HIS A 106 2.17 5.45 1.28
CA HIS A 106 2.25 4.57 2.44
C HIS A 106 1.57 3.23 2.20
N GLU A 107 2.03 2.17 2.85
CA GLU A 107 1.27 0.92 2.84
C GLU A 107 -0.01 1.01 3.67
N SER A 108 -0.97 0.19 3.31
CA SER A 108 -2.15 -0.09 4.10
C SER A 108 -2.35 -1.60 4.13
N ILE A 109 -2.26 -2.20 5.31
CA ILE A 109 -2.24 -3.66 5.48
C ILE A 109 -3.04 -4.11 6.72
N GLY A 110 -3.39 -5.40 6.74
CA GLY A 110 -3.91 -6.08 7.93
C GLY A 110 -5.18 -5.47 8.54
N ALA A 111 -5.31 -5.61 9.86
CA ALA A 111 -6.48 -5.17 10.60
C ALA A 111 -6.68 -3.64 10.55
N ILE A 112 -5.59 -2.88 10.51
CA ILE A 112 -5.64 -1.42 10.37
C ILE A 112 -6.30 -1.02 9.04
N ARG A 113 -5.93 -1.67 7.92
CA ARG A 113 -6.62 -1.46 6.63
C ARG A 113 -8.08 -1.86 6.69
N ALA A 114 -8.42 -2.96 7.35
CA ALA A 114 -9.80 -3.41 7.48
C ALA A 114 -10.65 -2.39 8.25
N GLU A 115 -10.10 -1.78 9.29
CA GLU A 115 -10.77 -0.70 10.02
C GLU A 115 -10.89 0.57 9.18
N TRP A 116 -9.83 0.95 8.47
CA TRP A 116 -9.88 2.09 7.55
C TRP A 116 -10.92 1.90 6.45
N GLN A 117 -11.11 0.67 5.96
CA GLN A 117 -12.18 0.31 5.04
C GLN A 117 -13.57 0.53 5.67
N SER A 118 -13.75 0.09 6.92
CA SER A 118 -14.99 0.26 7.69
C SER A 118 -15.41 1.72 7.78
N THR A 119 -14.44 2.62 7.93
CA THR A 119 -14.65 4.07 8.05
C THR A 119 -14.79 4.81 6.71
N GLY A 120 -14.74 4.10 5.57
CA GLY A 120 -14.93 4.67 4.24
C GLY A 120 -13.65 5.07 3.49
N PHE A 121 -12.51 4.51 3.90
CA PHE A 121 -11.18 4.78 3.32
C PHE A 121 -10.86 6.29 3.22
N GLU A 122 -10.30 6.73 2.10
CA GLU A 122 -9.87 8.11 1.87
C GLU A 122 -11.02 9.11 1.82
N ARG A 123 -12.26 8.62 1.64
CA ARG A 123 -13.49 9.43 1.67
C ARG A 123 -14.06 9.55 3.09
N GLY A 124 -13.57 8.73 4.01
CA GLY A 124 -13.96 8.72 5.42
C GLY A 124 -13.36 9.87 6.22
N VAL A 125 -13.73 9.93 7.51
CA VAL A 125 -13.28 10.98 8.44
C VAL A 125 -11.76 10.98 8.66
N LEU A 126 -11.09 9.85 8.45
CA LEU A 126 -9.66 9.71 8.63
C LEU A 126 -8.84 10.24 7.45
N GLY A 127 -9.37 10.22 6.22
CA GLY A 127 -8.61 10.56 5.02
C GLY A 127 -7.47 9.57 4.73
N TYR A 128 -6.38 10.06 4.15
CA TYR A 128 -5.23 9.23 3.76
C TYR A 128 -4.29 8.90 4.94
N PRO A 129 -3.58 7.76 4.89
CA PRO A 129 -2.48 7.48 5.82
C PRO A 129 -1.36 8.52 5.65
N THR A 130 -0.66 8.86 6.74
CA THR A 130 0.45 9.83 6.78
C THR A 130 1.75 9.24 7.33
N THR A 131 1.72 7.97 7.74
CA THR A 131 2.88 7.21 8.21
C THR A 131 2.75 5.78 7.72
N GLU A 132 3.85 5.04 7.76
CA GLU A 132 3.81 3.58 7.71
C GLU A 132 3.10 3.00 8.96
N VAL A 133 2.74 1.73 8.88
CA VAL A 133 2.23 0.94 10.01
C VAL A 133 3.37 0.67 10.97
N VAL A 134 3.28 1.24 12.17
CA VAL A 134 4.22 0.97 13.25
C VAL A 134 3.75 -0.24 14.03
N THR A 135 4.52 -1.31 14.01
CA THR A 135 4.27 -2.55 14.76
C THR A 135 5.18 -2.68 15.98
N GLY A 136 4.83 -3.56 16.92
CA GLY A 136 5.69 -3.88 18.07
C GLY A 136 5.54 -2.90 19.23
N LEU A 137 4.37 -2.25 19.34
CA LEU A 137 4.03 -1.49 20.54
C LEU A 137 3.88 -2.42 21.75
N VAL A 138 3.79 -1.81 22.93
CA VAL A 138 3.52 -2.52 24.19
C VAL A 138 2.32 -3.46 24.00
N ASN A 139 2.40 -4.67 24.56
CA ASN A 139 1.39 -5.73 24.43
C ASN A 139 1.11 -6.19 22.98
N GLY A 140 2.04 -5.96 22.04
CA GLY A 140 1.92 -6.42 20.66
C GLY A 140 1.01 -5.53 19.79
N GLY A 141 0.81 -4.28 20.19
CA GLY A 141 0.01 -3.33 19.41
C GLY A 141 0.69 -2.86 18.12
N SER A 142 -0.13 -2.28 17.24
CA SER A 142 0.31 -1.54 16.07
C SER A 142 -0.56 -0.31 15.85
N TYR A 143 -0.05 0.69 15.13
CA TYR A 143 -0.85 1.84 14.75
C TYR A 143 -0.42 2.41 13.41
N GLN A 144 -1.29 3.21 12.83
CA GLN A 144 -0.99 4.05 11.67
C GLN A 144 -1.67 5.40 11.84
N ASN A 145 -0.96 6.48 11.52
CA ASN A 145 -1.54 7.82 11.52
C ASN A 145 -2.20 8.12 10.17
N TYR A 146 -3.27 8.91 10.24
CA TYR A 146 -4.05 9.39 9.11
C TYR A 146 -4.23 10.90 9.22
N GLN A 147 -4.61 11.54 8.11
CA GLN A 147 -4.86 13.00 8.07
C GLN A 147 -5.80 13.48 9.19
N GLY A 148 -6.88 12.74 9.44
CA GLY A 148 -7.90 13.07 10.44
C GLY A 148 -7.75 12.38 11.80
N GLY A 149 -6.76 11.49 11.97
CA GLY A 149 -6.73 10.64 13.16
C GLY A 149 -5.61 9.60 13.19
N ALA A 150 -5.86 8.50 13.87
CA ALA A 150 -5.03 7.31 13.87
C ALA A 150 -5.93 6.08 13.94
N ILE A 151 -5.44 4.94 13.47
CA ILE A 151 -6.03 3.63 13.78
C ILE A 151 -5.01 2.85 14.58
N VAL A 152 -5.46 2.23 15.66
CA VAL A 152 -4.65 1.46 16.61
C VAL A 152 -5.22 0.07 16.70
N SER A 153 -4.35 -0.93 16.65
CA SER A 153 -4.69 -2.34 16.81
C SER A 153 -3.95 -2.90 17.99
N SER A 154 -4.61 -3.72 18.81
CA SER A 154 -3.93 -4.56 19.79
C SER A 154 -4.65 -5.90 19.94
N PRO A 155 -3.95 -6.97 20.35
CA PRO A 155 -4.59 -8.24 20.66
C PRO A 155 -5.63 -8.14 21.78
N ALA A 156 -5.47 -7.20 22.72
CA ALA A 156 -6.31 -7.09 23.91
C ALA A 156 -7.60 -6.30 23.66
N SER A 157 -7.51 -5.19 22.91
CA SER A 157 -8.64 -4.29 22.68
C SER A 157 -9.26 -4.43 21.29
N GLY A 158 -8.60 -5.07 20.33
CA GLY A 158 -9.02 -5.08 18.93
C GLY A 158 -8.47 -3.88 18.14
N THR A 159 -9.09 -3.56 17.02
CA THR A 159 -8.66 -2.46 16.13
C THR A 159 -9.70 -1.35 16.16
N HIS A 160 -9.25 -0.12 16.45
CA HIS A 160 -10.13 1.03 16.64
C HIS A 160 -9.48 2.28 16.09
N GLU A 161 -10.31 3.14 15.51
CA GLU A 161 -9.95 4.49 15.10
C GLU A 161 -10.00 5.47 16.28
N SER A 162 -9.13 6.47 16.22
CA SER A 162 -9.07 7.59 17.17
C SER A 162 -9.00 8.89 16.38
N TYR A 163 -10.05 9.70 16.46
CA TYR A 163 -10.16 10.99 15.78
C TYR A 163 -10.90 12.02 16.66
N GLY A 164 -10.84 13.30 16.25
CA GLY A 164 -11.54 14.38 16.94
C GLY A 164 -11.18 14.53 18.43
N PRO A 165 -12.16 14.86 19.30
CA PRO A 165 -11.93 15.04 20.74
C PRO A 165 -11.38 13.80 21.45
N ILE A 166 -11.68 12.59 20.95
CA ILE A 166 -11.19 11.32 21.53
C ILE A 166 -9.67 11.23 21.35
N ARG A 167 -9.15 11.57 20.17
CA ARG A 167 -7.70 11.61 19.92
C ARG A 167 -7.01 12.67 20.76
N ALA A 168 -7.61 13.86 20.88
CA ALA A 168 -7.05 14.94 21.70
C ALA A 168 -6.99 14.55 23.19
N ALA A 169 -8.02 13.88 23.71
CA ALA A 169 -8.02 13.35 25.07
C ALA A 169 -6.96 12.26 25.26
N TRP A 170 -6.85 11.31 24.33
CA TRP A 170 -5.86 10.23 24.43
C TRP A 170 -4.41 10.73 24.32
N GLN A 171 -4.16 11.72 23.46
CA GLN A 171 -2.88 12.44 23.38
C GLN A 171 -2.50 13.07 24.72
N SER A 172 -3.46 13.70 25.42
CA SER A 172 -3.21 14.33 26.72
C SER A 172 -2.84 13.33 27.83
N THR A 173 -3.10 12.05 27.60
CA THR A 173 -2.80 10.96 28.55
C THR A 173 -1.56 10.13 28.20
N GLY A 174 -0.87 10.44 27.09
CA GLY A 174 0.35 9.73 26.68
C GLY A 174 0.15 8.63 25.63
N PHE A 175 -0.97 8.63 24.90
CA PHE A 175 -1.34 7.62 23.89
C PHE A 175 -1.23 6.19 24.44
N GLU A 176 -0.62 5.25 23.69
CA GLU A 176 -0.41 3.83 24.06
C GLU A 176 0.68 3.58 25.12
N ARG A 177 1.20 4.65 25.75
CA ARG A 177 2.06 4.58 26.93
C ARG A 177 1.38 5.21 28.15
N GLY A 178 0.09 5.50 28.02
CA GLY A 178 -0.69 6.34 28.91
C GLY A 178 -1.56 5.55 29.87
N VAL A 179 -2.29 6.26 30.74
CA VAL A 179 -3.22 5.61 31.69
C VAL A 179 -4.47 5.04 31.03
N LEU A 180 -4.71 5.38 29.76
CA LEU A 180 -5.86 4.93 28.96
C LEU A 180 -5.48 3.82 27.95
N GLY A 181 -4.21 3.40 27.92
CA GLY A 181 -3.67 2.38 27.01
C GLY A 181 -2.16 2.30 27.13
#